data_AF-A0A821L8Z6-F1
#
_entry.id   AF-A0A821L8Z6-F1
#
_cell.length_a   1.000
_cell.length_b   1.000
_cell.length_c   1.000
_cell.angle_alpha   90.00
_cell.angle_beta   90.00
_cell.angle_gamma   90.00
#
_symmetry.space_group_name_H-M   'P 1'
#
loop_
_entity.id
_entity.type
_entity.pdbx_description
1 polymer ?
#
loop_
_entity_poly.entity_id
_entity_poly.type
_entity_poly.pdbx_seq_one_letter_code
_entity_poly.pdbx_strand_id
1 'polypeptide(L)'
;LSVRSYDHRVDWWSLGILMYACLFGEYPVAATKDHVTMANKVLNHSFNLPSMALDNKIQVKELLLKLLEKNPNQRLCSLDELRETSFMSQLDFNHVYAKYYSPLELLMNAKSQWRNEIGLHYNHRKKDYGNGKYSSSSSEEKTIYQNVDNRLFQKFSE
;
A
#
# COMPACT_ATOMS: atom_id res chain seq x y z
N LEU A 1 -24.80 1.36 4.01
CA LEU A 1 -23.74 0.45 3.52
C LEU A 1 -24.21 -0.96 3.83
N SER A 2 -24.46 -1.82 2.83
CA SER A 2 -24.85 -3.20 3.15
C SER A 2 -23.66 -3.91 3.77
N VAL A 3 -23.91 -4.67 4.85
CA VAL A 3 -22.88 -5.47 5.51
C VAL A 3 -22.54 -6.64 4.60
N ARG A 4 -21.57 -6.43 3.70
CA ARG A 4 -20.92 -7.54 3.01
C ARG A 4 -19.90 -8.15 3.94
N SER A 5 -19.92 -9.48 4.04
CA SER A 5 -18.91 -10.23 4.79
C SER A 5 -17.52 -9.88 4.28
N TYR A 6 -16.57 -9.78 5.21
CA TYR A 6 -15.16 -9.60 4.90
C TYR A 6 -14.68 -10.72 3.97
N ASP A 7 -13.78 -10.35 3.07
CA ASP A 7 -13.37 -11.20 1.97
C ASP A 7 -11.93 -10.87 1.58
N HIS A 8 -11.08 -11.89 1.47
CA HIS A 8 -9.64 -11.77 1.16
C HIS A 8 -9.32 -10.89 -0.06
N ARG A 9 -10.27 -10.70 -0.98
CA ARG A 9 -10.17 -9.77 -2.11
C ARG A 9 -9.89 -8.32 -1.71
N VAL A 10 -10.13 -7.93 -0.45
CA VAL A 10 -9.78 -6.60 0.07
C VAL A 10 -8.29 -6.44 0.36
N ASP A 11 -7.56 -7.53 0.63
CA ASP A 11 -6.11 -7.47 0.84
C ASP A 11 -5.39 -7.21 -0.48
N TRP A 12 -5.86 -7.83 -1.56
CA TRP A 12 -5.40 -7.55 -2.94
C TRP A 12 -5.66 -6.12 -3.38
N TRP A 13 -6.79 -5.55 -3.00
CA TRP A 13 -7.05 -4.12 -3.20
C TRP A 13 -6.02 -3.27 -2.45
N SER A 14 -5.76 -3.60 -1.18
CA SER A 14 -4.80 -2.88 -0.35
C SER A 14 -3.38 -2.97 -0.90
N LEU A 15 -3.00 -4.11 -1.50
CA LEU A 15 -1.75 -4.27 -2.25
C LEU A 15 -1.67 -3.31 -3.44
N GLY A 16 -2.76 -3.16 -4.22
CA GLY A 16 -2.84 -2.18 -5.29
C GLY A 16 -2.68 -0.73 -4.81
N ILE A 17 -3.32 -0.37 -3.69
CA ILE A 17 -3.19 0.96 -3.09
C ILE A 17 -1.75 1.21 -2.62
N LEU A 18 -1.11 0.21 -2.01
CA LEU A 18 0.29 0.30 -1.58
C LEU A 18 1.23 0.45 -2.77
N MET A 19 1.03 -0.35 -3.83
CA MET A 19 1.80 -0.26 -5.06
C MET A 19 1.66 1.13 -5.71
N TYR A 20 0.45 1.68 -5.77
CA TYR A 20 0.23 3.06 -6.21
C TYR A 20 1.07 4.05 -5.38
N ALA A 21 0.97 3.97 -4.05
CA ALA A 21 1.70 4.86 -3.16
C ALA A 21 3.23 4.73 -3.30
N CYS A 22 3.74 3.53 -3.57
CA CYS A 22 5.17 3.32 -3.85
C CYS A 22 5.60 3.94 -5.18
N LEU A 23 4.75 3.90 -6.21
CA LEU A 23 5.07 4.42 -7.55
C LEU A 23 4.97 5.95 -7.62
N PHE A 24 3.94 6.53 -7.02
CA PHE A 24 3.63 7.96 -7.16
C PHE A 24 4.01 8.77 -5.91
N GLY A 25 4.33 8.10 -4.80
CA GLY A 25 4.68 8.73 -3.54
C GLY A 25 3.48 9.26 -2.75
N GLU A 26 2.26 9.12 -3.25
CA GLU A 26 1.03 9.58 -2.61
C GLU A 26 -0.11 8.56 -2.79
N TYR A 27 -1.15 8.67 -1.98
CA TYR A 27 -2.33 7.82 -2.13
C TYR A 27 -3.22 8.33 -3.28
N PRO A 28 -3.92 7.43 -3.99
CA PRO A 28 -4.78 7.82 -5.11
C PRO A 28 -5.99 8.67 -4.68
N VAL A 29 -6.42 8.53 -3.42
CA VAL A 29 -7.56 9.27 -2.85
C VAL A 29 -7.08 10.06 -1.63
N ALA A 30 -7.31 11.38 -1.65
CA ALA A 30 -6.99 12.25 -0.53
C ALA A 30 -7.79 11.89 0.73
N ALA A 31 -7.09 11.83 1.86
CA ALA A 31 -7.67 11.52 3.16
C ALA A 31 -8.79 12.50 3.54
N THR A 32 -9.75 12.02 4.30
CA THR A 32 -10.84 12.83 4.85
C THR A 32 -11.04 12.49 6.32
N LYS A 33 -11.66 13.42 7.06
CA LYS A 33 -11.88 13.26 8.50
C LYS A 33 -12.94 12.22 8.85
N ASP A 34 -13.80 11.87 7.90
CA ASP A 34 -14.97 11.04 8.11
C ASP A 34 -14.93 9.79 7.22
N HIS A 35 -15.21 8.63 7.81
CA HIS A 35 -15.14 7.35 7.11
C HIS A 35 -16.20 7.18 6.02
N VAL A 36 -17.39 7.78 6.18
CA VAL A 36 -18.46 7.71 5.16
C VAL A 36 -18.04 8.49 3.93
N THR A 37 -17.49 9.68 4.13
CA THR A 37 -16.95 10.54 3.08
C THR A 37 -15.76 9.88 2.40
N MET A 38 -14.87 9.25 3.17
CA MET A 38 -13.74 8.49 2.62
C MET A 38 -14.23 7.33 1.76
N ALA A 39 -15.19 6.55 2.25
CA ALA A 39 -15.76 5.42 1.52
C ALA A 39 -16.40 5.89 0.20
N ASN A 40 -17.19 6.97 0.22
CA ASN A 40 -17.80 7.53 -0.98
C ASN A 40 -16.76 8.02 -1.99
N LYS A 41 -15.70 8.70 -1.52
CA LYS A 41 -14.60 9.11 -2.39
C LYS A 41 -13.91 7.91 -3.03
N VAL A 42 -13.58 6.90 -2.23
CA VAL A 42 -12.96 5.68 -2.74
C VAL A 42 -13.87 5.01 -3.76
N LEU A 43 -15.16 4.81 -3.46
CA LEU A 43 -16.11 4.16 -4.36
C LEU A 43 -16.24 4.87 -5.72
N ASN A 44 -16.28 6.21 -5.72
CA ASN A 44 -16.46 7.01 -6.93
C ASN A 44 -15.15 7.39 -7.63
N HIS A 45 -14.00 7.07 -7.05
CA HIS A 45 -12.71 7.40 -7.65
C HIS A 45 -12.42 6.53 -8.87
N SER A 46 -12.10 7.18 -10.00
CA SER A 46 -11.58 6.53 -11.19
C SER A 46 -10.05 6.52 -11.16
N PHE A 47 -9.46 5.33 -11.26
CA PHE A 47 -8.01 5.14 -11.26
C PHE A 47 -7.42 5.42 -12.65
N ASN A 48 -7.34 6.70 -12.99
CA ASN A 48 -6.64 7.14 -14.20
C ASN A 48 -5.15 7.29 -13.86
N LEU A 49 -4.35 6.31 -14.26
CA LEU A 49 -2.91 6.33 -14.03
C LEU A 49 -2.26 7.45 -14.87
N PRO A 50 -1.41 8.32 -14.28
CA PRO A 50 -0.73 9.38 -15.03
C PRO A 50 0.11 8.80 -16.17
N SER A 51 -0.17 9.20 -17.41
CA SER A 51 0.54 8.67 -18.60
C SER A 51 2.04 8.88 -18.48
N MET A 52 2.46 10.11 -18.21
CA MET A 52 3.87 10.53 -18.28
C MET A 52 4.82 9.77 -17.33
N ALA A 53 4.31 9.26 -16.20
CA ALA A 53 5.11 8.49 -15.24
C ALA A 53 5.28 7.01 -15.62
N LEU A 54 4.39 6.48 -16.47
CA LEU A 54 4.33 5.05 -16.81
C LEU A 54 4.39 4.76 -18.32
N ASP A 55 4.70 5.75 -19.16
CA ASP A 55 4.65 5.63 -20.63
C ASP A 55 5.42 4.40 -21.17
N ASN A 56 6.51 3.99 -20.51
CA ASN A 56 7.31 2.81 -20.89
C ASN A 56 7.14 1.60 -19.95
N LYS A 57 6.18 1.64 -19.00
CA LYS A 57 5.99 0.63 -17.94
C LYS A 57 4.61 -0.03 -18.02
N ILE A 58 4.27 -0.54 -19.20
CA ILE A 58 2.96 -1.16 -19.50
C ILE A 58 2.61 -2.26 -18.49
N GLN A 59 3.56 -3.13 -18.16
CA GLN A 59 3.36 -4.25 -17.22
C GLN A 59 2.94 -3.78 -15.82
N VAL A 60 3.50 -2.66 -15.36
CA VAL A 60 3.18 -2.03 -14.07
C VAL A 60 1.75 -1.47 -14.11
N LYS A 61 1.41 -0.79 -15.20
CA LYS A 61 0.08 -0.21 -15.42
C LYS A 61 -1.00 -1.30 -15.41
N GLU A 62 -0.78 -2.38 -16.16
CA GLU A 62 -1.71 -3.51 -16.24
C GLU A 62 -1.93 -4.19 -14.89
N LEU A 63 -0.85 -4.48 -14.16
CA LEU A 63 -0.96 -5.09 -12.84
C LEU A 63 -1.73 -4.18 -11.87
N LEU A 64 -1.40 -2.89 -11.86
CA LEU A 64 -2.02 -1.93 -10.96
C LEU A 64 -3.53 -1.78 -11.23
N LEU A 65 -3.94 -1.75 -12.50
CA LEU A 65 -5.36 -1.74 -12.88
C LEU A 65 -6.08 -3.04 -12.47
N LYS A 66 -5.44 -4.20 -12.66
CA LYS A 66 -6.01 -5.49 -12.24
C LYS A 66 -6.22 -5.60 -10.72
N LEU A 67 -5.30 -5.04 -9.92
CA LEU A 67 -5.42 -4.99 -8.45
C LEU A 67 -6.48 -3.97 -7.99
N LEU A 68 -6.60 -2.84 -8.70
CA LEU A 68 -7.52 -1.75 -8.39
C LEU A 68 -8.85 -1.84 -9.15
N GLU A 69 -9.19 -3.02 -9.65
CA GLU A 69 -10.51 -3.32 -10.22
C GLU A 69 -11.57 -3.21 -9.11
N LYS A 70 -12.62 -2.43 -9.35
CA LYS A 70 -13.69 -2.16 -8.39
C LYS A 70 -14.55 -3.39 -8.16
N ASN A 71 -14.83 -4.14 -9.21
CA ASN A 71 -15.60 -5.36 -9.12
C ASN A 71 -14.74 -6.47 -8.51
N PRO A 72 -15.02 -6.95 -7.28
CA PRO A 72 -14.21 -7.98 -6.65
C PRO A 72 -14.17 -9.29 -7.46
N ASN A 73 -15.19 -9.58 -8.27
CA ASN A 73 -15.23 -10.79 -9.10
C ASN A 73 -14.33 -10.72 -10.34
N GLN A 74 -13.87 -9.52 -10.73
CA GLN A 74 -12.96 -9.29 -11.84
C GLN A 74 -11.55 -8.86 -11.38
N ARG A 75 -11.41 -8.61 -10.08
CA ARG A 75 -10.14 -8.21 -9.47
C ARG A 75 -9.19 -9.41 -9.40
N LEU A 76 -7.93 -9.14 -9.68
CA LEU A 76 -6.85 -10.08 -9.40
C LEU A 76 -6.86 -10.42 -7.91
N CYS A 77 -7.08 -11.69 -7.58
CA CYS A 77 -7.26 -12.12 -6.20
C CYS A 77 -6.61 -13.44 -5.82
N SER A 78 -5.71 -13.94 -6.66
CA SER A 78 -4.91 -15.12 -6.34
C SER A 78 -3.42 -14.91 -6.66
N LEU A 79 -2.59 -15.67 -5.96
CA LEU A 79 -1.16 -15.68 -6.21
C LEU A 79 -0.82 -16.27 -7.59
N ASP A 80 -1.59 -17.25 -8.05
CA ASP A 80 -1.41 -17.85 -9.38
C ASP A 80 -1.68 -16.81 -10.48
N GLU A 81 -2.77 -16.05 -10.38
CA GLU A 81 -3.01 -14.92 -11.30
C GLU A 81 -1.92 -13.86 -11.26
N LEU A 82 -1.36 -13.57 -10.07
CA LEU A 82 -0.25 -12.63 -9.93
C LEU A 82 1.01 -13.14 -10.67
N ARG A 83 1.36 -14.42 -10.50
CA ARG A 83 2.52 -15.06 -11.13
C ARG A 83 2.45 -14.99 -12.66
N GLU A 84 1.28 -15.18 -13.23
CA GLU A 84 1.05 -15.13 -14.68
C GLU A 84 1.07 -13.71 -15.27
N THR A 85 1.21 -12.66 -14.44
CA THR A 85 1.33 -11.30 -14.97
C THR A 85 2.70 -11.05 -15.60
N SER A 86 2.73 -10.29 -16.69
CA SER A 86 3.97 -9.84 -17.33
C SER A 86 4.93 -9.15 -16.36
N PHE A 87 4.40 -8.44 -15.36
CA PHE A 87 5.20 -7.79 -14.31
C PHE A 87 5.99 -8.79 -13.45
N MET A 88 5.44 -9.98 -13.21
CA MET A 88 6.06 -11.03 -12.41
C MET A 88 6.90 -12.02 -13.24
N SER A 89 6.87 -11.91 -14.57
CA SER A 89 7.57 -12.83 -15.50
C SER A 89 9.08 -12.96 -15.28
N GLN A 90 9.73 -11.94 -14.70
CA GLN A 90 11.18 -11.94 -14.44
C GLN A 90 11.55 -12.54 -13.07
N LEU A 91 10.56 -12.85 -12.23
CA LEU A 91 10.77 -13.33 -10.87
C LEU A 91 10.60 -14.85 -10.80
N ASP A 92 11.63 -15.54 -10.34
CA ASP A 92 11.52 -16.97 -10.05
C ASP A 92 10.95 -17.17 -8.64
N PHE A 93 9.70 -17.62 -8.58
CA PHE A 93 9.00 -17.83 -7.31
C PHE A 93 9.64 -18.94 -6.46
N ASN A 94 10.30 -19.94 -7.04
CA ASN A 94 11.01 -20.95 -6.27
C ASN A 94 12.18 -20.33 -5.49
N HIS A 95 12.91 -19.41 -6.13
CA HIS A 95 13.95 -18.63 -5.47
C HIS A 95 13.40 -17.69 -4.39
N VAL A 96 12.22 -17.09 -4.61
CA VAL A 96 11.53 -16.31 -3.56
C VAL A 96 11.20 -17.19 -2.35
N TYR A 97 10.60 -18.36 -2.57
CA TYR A 97 10.25 -19.28 -1.49
C TYR A 97 11.49 -19.80 -0.74
N ALA A 98 12.57 -20.05 -1.45
CA ALA A 98 13.85 -20.44 -0.87
C ALA A 98 14.59 -19.27 -0.18
N LYS A 99 14.03 -18.06 -0.18
CA LYS A 99 14.66 -16.82 0.32
C LYS A 99 16.03 -16.56 -0.32
N TYR A 100 16.20 -16.96 -1.57
CA TYR A 100 17.45 -16.83 -2.30
C TYR A 100 17.79 -15.36 -2.59
N TYR A 101 16.78 -14.55 -2.88
CA TYR A 101 16.98 -13.11 -3.09
C TYR A 101 17.19 -12.39 -1.76
N SER A 102 18.29 -11.65 -1.64
CA SER A 102 18.53 -10.73 -0.53
C SER A 102 17.68 -9.46 -0.70
N PRO A 103 16.70 -9.17 0.18
CA PRO A 103 15.90 -7.95 0.07
C PRO A 103 16.75 -6.69 0.18
N LEU A 104 17.81 -6.72 1.00
CA LEU A 104 18.71 -5.59 1.18
C LEU A 104 19.50 -5.31 -0.10
N GLU A 105 20.03 -6.32 -0.76
CA GLU A 105 20.79 -6.14 -2.01
C GLU A 105 19.89 -5.63 -3.13
N LEU A 106 18.67 -6.17 -3.26
CA LEU A 106 17.69 -5.67 -4.22
C LEU A 106 17.41 -4.18 -3.99
N LEU A 107 17.19 -3.77 -2.74
CA LEU A 107 16.95 -2.37 -2.37
C LEU A 107 18.20 -1.49 -2.57
N MET A 108 19.41 -2.00 -2.31
CA MET A 108 20.66 -1.25 -2.45
C MET A 108 21.06 -1.06 -3.90
N ASN A 109 20.89 -2.08 -4.74
CA ASN A 109 21.09 -1.99 -6.18
C ASN A 109 20.08 -1.03 -6.82
N ALA A 110 18.80 -1.11 -6.40
CA ALA A 110 17.79 -0.15 -6.78
C ALA A 110 18.12 1.27 -6.30
N LYS A 111 18.70 1.44 -5.09
CA LYS A 111 19.02 2.76 -4.51
C LYS A 111 20.01 3.58 -5.33
N SER A 112 20.93 2.95 -6.06
CA SER A 112 21.86 3.67 -6.94
C SER A 112 21.16 4.33 -8.13
N GLN A 113 20.09 3.71 -8.63
CA GLN A 113 19.23 4.26 -9.69
C GLN A 113 18.15 5.19 -9.14
N TRP A 114 17.48 4.79 -8.04
CA TRP A 114 16.37 5.52 -7.43
C TRP A 114 16.77 6.86 -6.81
N ARG A 115 18.04 7.03 -6.39
CA ARG A 115 18.47 8.23 -5.64
C ARG A 115 18.41 9.47 -6.52
N ASN A 116 18.69 9.28 -7.81
CA ASN A 116 18.69 10.33 -8.81
C ASN A 116 17.25 10.69 -9.22
N GLU A 117 16.35 9.70 -9.31
CA GLU A 117 14.95 9.90 -9.71
C GLU A 117 14.08 10.45 -8.56
N ILE A 118 14.26 9.98 -7.33
CA ILE A 118 13.47 10.41 -6.16
C ILE A 118 13.87 11.79 -5.65
N GLY A 119 15.12 12.23 -5.88
CA GLY A 119 15.54 13.60 -5.57
C GLY A 119 14.66 14.66 -6.23
N LEU A 120 14.09 14.38 -7.40
CA LEU A 120 13.17 15.28 -8.09
C LEU A 120 11.76 15.30 -7.42
N HIS A 121 11.27 14.14 -6.97
CA HIS A 121 9.95 14.01 -6.35
C HIS A 121 9.89 14.45 -4.88
N TYR A 122 10.92 14.17 -4.08
CA TYR A 122 10.92 14.45 -2.63
C TYR A 122 11.01 15.95 -2.32
N ASN A 123 11.70 16.72 -3.18
CA ASN A 123 11.85 18.17 -3.00
C ASN A 123 10.54 18.95 -3.20
N HIS A 124 9.51 18.35 -3.82
CA HIS A 124 8.17 18.96 -3.92
C HIS A 124 7.43 18.93 -2.57
N ARG A 125 7.59 17.85 -1.79
CA ARG A 125 6.78 17.60 -0.57
C ARG A 125 7.23 18.37 0.67
N LYS A 126 8.44 18.95 0.67
CA LYS A 126 8.96 19.72 1.82
C LYS A 126 8.36 21.12 1.96
N LYS A 127 7.68 21.65 0.94
CA LYS A 127 7.07 23.00 1.03
C LYS A 127 5.75 23.03 1.80
N ASP A 128 5.06 21.90 1.97
CA ASP A 128 3.68 21.89 2.45
C ASP A 128 3.50 21.38 3.90
N TYR A 129 4.51 20.74 4.49
CA TYR A 129 4.47 20.34 5.90
C TYR A 129 5.26 21.32 6.76
N GLY A 130 4.53 22.27 7.33
CA GLY A 130 5.03 23.14 8.39
C GLY A 130 5.64 22.36 9.55
N ASN A 131 6.58 23.03 10.22
CA ASN A 131 7.46 22.56 11.28
C ASN A 131 6.67 22.06 12.52
N GLY A 132 6.12 20.84 12.48
CA GLY A 132 5.39 20.22 13.59
C GLY A 132 6.33 19.52 14.57
N LYS A 133 6.58 20.15 15.72
CA LYS A 133 7.28 19.53 16.87
C LYS A 133 6.49 18.32 17.38
N TYR A 134 7.17 17.19 17.59
CA TYR A 134 6.65 16.09 18.40
C TYR A 134 6.44 16.59 19.83
N SER A 135 5.18 16.80 20.23
CA SER A 135 4.79 17.03 21.62
C SER A 135 4.75 15.70 22.36
N SER A 136 5.48 15.60 23.47
CA SER A 136 5.41 14.47 24.40
C SER A 136 3.96 14.30 24.89
N SER A 137 3.42 13.07 24.83
CA SER A 137 2.04 12.75 25.26
C SER A 137 1.73 13.25 26.66
N SER A 138 0.52 13.78 26.82
CA SER A 138 -0.02 14.24 28.11
C SER A 138 -0.27 13.06 29.06
N SER A 139 -0.29 13.34 30.36
CA SER A 139 -0.50 12.38 31.44
C SER A 139 -1.85 11.63 31.38
N GLU A 140 -2.82 12.12 30.59
CA GLU A 140 -4.14 11.50 30.45
C GLU A 140 -4.11 10.19 29.66
N GLU A 141 -3.27 10.08 28.62
CA GLU A 141 -3.15 8.86 27.80
C GLU A 141 -2.60 7.66 28.60
N LYS A 142 -1.81 7.89 29.65
CA LYS A 142 -1.26 6.82 30.49
C LYS A 142 -2.32 6.09 31.32
N THR A 143 -3.41 6.77 31.66
CA THR A 143 -4.46 6.22 32.55
C THR A 143 -5.34 5.19 31.82
N ILE A 144 -5.49 5.33 30.50
CA ILE A 144 -6.36 4.45 29.68
C ILE A 144 -5.84 3.01 29.66
N TYR A 145 -4.51 2.84 29.67
CA TYR A 145 -3.88 1.51 29.66
C TYR A 145 -3.88 0.80 31.01
N GLN A 146 -4.15 1.51 32.11
CA GLN A 146 -4.11 0.92 33.45
C GLN A 146 -5.34 0.05 33.78
N ASN A 147 -6.45 0.23 33.07
CA ASN A 147 -7.72 -0.47 33.35
C ASN A 147 -8.11 -1.48 32.26
N VAL A 148 -7.19 -1.85 31.37
CA VAL A 148 -7.44 -2.85 30.33
C VAL A 148 -7.42 -4.24 30.96
N ASP A 149 -8.52 -4.98 30.82
CA ASP A 149 -8.59 -6.38 31.26
C ASP A 149 -7.60 -7.24 30.46
N ASN A 150 -6.50 -7.61 31.11
CA ASN A 150 -5.42 -8.36 30.49
C ASN A 150 -5.69 -9.88 30.40
N ARG A 151 -6.86 -10.36 30.85
CA ARG A 151 -7.23 -11.80 30.76
C ARG A 151 -7.27 -12.30 29.32
N LEU A 152 -7.61 -11.43 28.36
CA LEU A 152 -7.57 -11.75 26.93
C LEU A 152 -6.16 -12.18 26.50
N PHE A 153 -5.12 -11.56 27.07
CA PHE A 153 -3.74 -11.81 26.67
C PHE A 153 -3.12 -13.06 27.32
N GLN A 154 -3.72 -13.58 28.40
CA GLN A 154 -3.24 -14.81 29.03
C GLN A 154 -3.46 -16.05 28.16
N LYS A 155 -4.39 -16.00 27.20
CA LYS A 155 -4.65 -17.09 26.24
C LYS A 155 -3.58 -17.25 25.16
N PHE A 156 -2.65 -16.31 25.03
CA PHE A 156 -1.52 -16.43 24.08
C PHE A 156 -0.32 -17.19 24.67
N SER A 157 -0.41 -17.65 25.92
CA SER A 157 0.67 -18.35 26.63
C SER A 157 0.41 -19.85 26.82
N GLU A 158 -0.67 -20.39 26.24
CA GLU A 158 -0.93 -21.84 26.09
C GLU A 158 -0.53 -22.30 24.68
#